data_AF-A0A9Q3IZN3-F1
#
_entry.id   AF-A0A9Q3IZN3-F1
#
_cell.length_a   1.000
_cell.length_b   1.000
_cell.length_c   1.000
_cell.angle_alpha   90.00
_cell.angle_beta   90.00
_cell.angle_gamma   90.00
#
_symmetry.space_group_name_H-M   'P 1'
#
loop_
_entity.id
_entity.type
_entity.pdbx_description
1 polymer ?
#
loop_
_entity_poly.entity_id
_entity_poly.type
_entity_poly.pdbx_seq_one_letter_code
_entity_poly.pdbx_strand_id
1 'polypeptide(L)'
;MPNKGKGAAAIIEKENIIIKKHIPTTSKVTDYETELVGLILSIEAARRVITKHSINGEKIGTISIFSKNQEALEKSTNPFIPSAAQYLYLEIFHNIIILKKTTSIQLWWCPGHTGVTGNELADTEAKNAALDPTTSSFELKPSLTKLMQETVTERIVN
;
A
#
# COMPACT_ATOMS: atom_id res chain seq x y z
N MET A 1 -25.15 -8.18 -8.37
CA MET A 1 -23.78 -8.50 -8.81
C MET A 1 -23.08 -9.20 -7.66
N PRO A 2 -22.32 -10.29 -7.86
CA PRO A 2 -21.55 -10.87 -6.76
C PRO A 2 -20.68 -9.77 -6.15
N ASN A 3 -20.72 -9.66 -4.82
CA ASN A 3 -20.07 -8.62 -4.03
C ASN A 3 -18.57 -8.57 -4.38
N LYS A 4 -18.17 -7.64 -5.26
CA LYS A 4 -16.76 -7.43 -5.63
C LYS A 4 -16.03 -6.90 -4.40
N GLY A 5 -14.91 -7.53 -4.06
CA GLY A 5 -14.02 -7.05 -3.01
C GLY A 5 -13.42 -5.70 -3.37
N LYS A 6 -12.54 -5.21 -2.50
CA LYS A 6 -11.64 -4.12 -2.84
C LYS A 6 -10.30 -4.69 -3.26
N GLY A 7 -9.50 -3.90 -3.95
CA GLY A 7 -8.17 -4.30 -4.38
C GLY A 7 -7.20 -3.15 -4.24
N ALA A 8 -5.98 -3.51 -3.86
CA ALA A 8 -4.84 -2.60 -3.84
C ALA A 8 -3.70 -3.23 -4.64
N ALA A 9 -2.88 -2.41 -5.29
CA ALA A 9 -1.70 -2.88 -5.99
C ALA A 9 -0.57 -1.85 -5.95
N ALA A 10 0.65 -2.35 -6.15
CA ALA A 10 1.86 -1.58 -6.35
C ALA A 10 2.70 -2.21 -7.46
N ILE A 11 3.29 -1.36 -8.29
CA ILE A 11 4.02 -1.77 -9.50
C ILE A 11 5.40 -1.11 -9.50
N ILE A 12 6.43 -1.88 -9.84
CA ILE A 12 7.73 -1.36 -10.27
C ILE A 12 8.02 -1.99 -11.64
N GLU A 13 7.59 -1.31 -12.70
CA GLU A 13 7.60 -1.83 -14.07
C GLU A 13 9.00 -2.26 -14.53
N LYS A 14 10.00 -1.40 -14.31
CA LYS A 14 11.40 -1.68 -14.67
C LYS A 14 12.00 -2.91 -13.98
N GLU A 15 11.43 -3.30 -12.84
CA GLU A 15 11.88 -4.46 -12.05
C GLU A 15 10.98 -5.68 -12.26
N ASN A 16 9.94 -5.56 -13.09
CA ASN A 16 8.89 -6.56 -13.28
C ASN A 16 8.25 -7.03 -11.96
N ILE A 17 8.02 -6.09 -11.04
CA ILE A 17 7.40 -6.37 -9.74
C ILE A 17 5.97 -5.87 -9.76
N ILE A 18 5.04 -6.79 -9.50
CA ILE A 18 3.62 -6.52 -9.29
C ILE A 18 3.22 -7.14 -7.97
N ILE A 19 2.77 -6.30 -7.04
CA ILE A 19 2.23 -6.75 -5.76
C ILE A 19 0.78 -6.30 -5.68
N LYS A 20 -0.12 -7.23 -5.41
CA LYS A 20 -1.55 -6.92 -5.31
C LYS A 20 -2.21 -7.68 -4.17
N LYS A 21 -3.26 -7.08 -3.62
CA LYS A 21 -4.03 -7.62 -2.51
C LYS A 21 -5.52 -7.50 -2.78
N HIS A 22 -6.22 -8.62 -2.72
CA HIS A 22 -7.67 -8.65 -2.57
C HIS A 22 -8.06 -8.39 -1.12
N ILE A 23 -9.04 -7.52 -0.94
CA ILE A 23 -9.65 -7.20 0.34
C ILE A 23 -11.11 -7.70 0.25
N PRO A 24 -11.46 -8.77 0.99
CA PRO A 24 -12.80 -9.35 0.93
C PRO A 24 -13.88 -8.34 1.31
N THR A 25 -15.10 -8.52 0.80
CA THR A 25 -16.24 -7.66 1.15
C THR A 25 -16.71 -7.77 2.59
N THR A 26 -16.24 -8.79 3.31
CA THR A 26 -16.43 -8.92 4.77
C THR A 26 -15.51 -8.00 5.57
N SER A 27 -14.43 -7.48 4.95
CA SER A 27 -13.56 -6.49 5.57
C SER A 27 -14.27 -5.15 5.75
N LYS A 28 -13.91 -4.43 6.82
CA LYS A 28 -14.46 -3.10 7.12
C LYS A 28 -13.67 -1.95 6.49
N VAL A 29 -12.65 -2.29 5.69
CA VAL A 29 -11.73 -1.35 5.05
C VAL A 29 -12.46 -0.41 4.11
N THR A 30 -12.31 0.88 4.34
CA THR A 30 -12.82 1.95 3.49
C THR A 30 -12.05 2.04 2.16
N ASP A 31 -12.60 2.76 1.17
CA ASP A 31 -11.85 3.01 -0.08
C ASP A 31 -10.57 3.80 0.22
N TYR A 32 -10.66 4.72 1.18
CA TYR A 32 -9.51 5.46 1.69
C TYR A 32 -8.43 4.54 2.27
N GLU A 33 -8.79 3.61 3.15
CA GLU A 33 -7.83 2.65 3.72
C GLU A 33 -7.26 1.69 2.67
N THR A 34 -7.98 1.42 1.59
CA THR A 34 -7.48 0.63 0.45
C THR A 34 -6.29 1.33 -0.23
N GLU A 35 -6.32 2.66 -0.34
CA GLU A 35 -5.17 3.45 -0.82
C GLU A 35 -3.95 3.32 0.11
N LEU A 36 -4.18 3.27 1.43
CA LEU A 36 -3.11 3.03 2.42
C LEU A 36 -2.53 1.61 2.32
N VAL A 37 -3.37 0.60 2.04
CA VAL A 37 -2.89 -0.74 1.71
C VAL A 37 -1.99 -0.68 0.47
N GLY A 38 -2.35 0.09 -0.56
CA GLY A 38 -1.51 0.31 -1.74
C GLY A 38 -0.11 0.87 -1.40
N LEU A 39 -0.03 1.79 -0.43
CA LEU A 39 1.27 2.28 0.08
C LEU A 39 2.06 1.19 0.80
N ILE A 40 1.41 0.34 1.60
CA ILE A 40 2.07 -0.82 2.23
C ILE A 40 2.64 -1.77 1.16
N LEU A 41 1.88 -2.04 0.09
CA LEU A 41 2.36 -2.87 -1.02
C LEU A 41 3.53 -2.21 -1.75
N SER A 42 3.54 -0.88 -1.88
CA SER A 42 4.65 -0.13 -2.50
C SER A 42 5.94 -0.23 -1.68
N ILE A 43 5.82 -0.21 -0.35
CA ILE A 43 6.95 -0.42 0.56
C ILE A 43 7.49 -1.85 0.44
N GLU A 44 6.61 -2.84 0.34
CA GLU A 44 7.03 -4.22 0.09
C GLU A 44 7.73 -4.37 -1.27
N ALA A 45 7.22 -3.72 -2.32
CA ALA A 45 7.86 -3.73 -3.63
C ALA A 45 9.27 -3.10 -3.55
N ALA A 46 9.41 -1.97 -2.84
CA ALA A 46 10.70 -1.34 -2.59
C ALA A 46 11.66 -2.29 -1.85
N ARG A 47 11.18 -3.03 -0.83
CA ARG A 47 12.00 -4.04 -0.14
C ARG A 47 12.52 -5.11 -1.07
N ARG A 48 11.67 -5.67 -1.93
CA ARG A 48 12.06 -6.71 -2.88
C ARG A 48 13.16 -6.22 -3.83
N VAL A 49 13.06 -4.97 -4.32
CA VAL A 49 14.12 -4.34 -5.12
C VAL A 49 15.40 -4.19 -4.30
N ILE A 50 15.32 -3.63 -3.09
CA ILE A 50 16.47 -3.45 -2.21
C ILE A 50 17.21 -4.76 -1.95
N THR A 51 16.47 -5.81 -1.58
CA THR A 51 17.04 -7.13 -1.34
C THR A 51 17.65 -7.73 -2.61
N LYS A 52 16.96 -7.66 -3.75
CA LYS A 52 17.45 -8.18 -5.04
C LYS A 52 18.78 -7.55 -5.43
N HIS A 53 18.87 -6.22 -5.46
CA HIS A 53 20.12 -5.52 -5.81
C HIS A 53 21.22 -5.75 -4.78
N SER A 54 20.89 -5.77 -3.48
CA SER A 54 21.86 -6.05 -2.42
C SER A 54 22.50 -7.43 -2.55
N ILE A 55 21.73 -8.45 -2.94
CA ILE A 55 22.25 -9.82 -3.19
C ILE A 55 23.18 -9.83 -4.40
N ASN A 56 22.87 -9.02 -5.43
CA ASN A 56 23.68 -8.92 -6.64
C ASN A 56 24.91 -7.98 -6.48
N GLY A 57 25.07 -7.33 -5.34
CA GLY A 57 26.13 -6.33 -5.13
C GLY A 57 25.91 -5.01 -5.89
N GLU A 58 24.70 -4.76 -6.36
CA GLU A 58 24.32 -3.58 -7.14
C GLU A 58 23.93 -2.43 -6.21
N LYS A 59 24.33 -1.21 -6.57
CA LYS A 59 23.92 -0.01 -5.84
C LYS A 59 22.55 0.45 -6.34
N ILE A 60 21.62 0.63 -5.42
CA ILE A 60 20.36 1.33 -5.70
C ILE A 60 20.54 2.83 -5.46
N GLY A 61 19.98 3.63 -6.36
CA GLY A 61 19.83 5.07 -6.17
C GLY A 61 18.68 5.41 -5.22
N THR A 62 17.80 6.32 -5.65
CA THR A 62 16.60 6.68 -4.90
C THR A 62 15.40 5.87 -5.36
N ILE A 63 14.65 5.30 -4.42
CA ILE A 63 13.33 4.70 -4.70
C ILE A 63 12.27 5.76 -4.45
N SER A 64 11.48 6.04 -5.48
CA SER A 64 10.35 6.97 -5.43
C SER A 64 9.04 6.19 -5.37
N ILE A 65 8.24 6.44 -4.33
CA ILE A 65 6.90 5.88 -4.15
C ILE A 65 5.89 6.94 -4.55
N PHE A 66 5.00 6.61 -5.48
CA PHE A 66 3.96 7.51 -5.96
C PHE A 66 2.59 7.11 -5.41
N SER A 67 1.76 8.11 -5.07
CA SER A 67 0.35 7.90 -4.73
C SER A 67 -0.50 9.06 -5.23
N LYS A 68 -1.75 8.77 -5.61
CA LYS A 68 -2.74 9.79 -5.95
C LYS A 68 -3.36 10.48 -4.74
N ASN A 69 -3.17 9.92 -3.56
CA ASN A 69 -3.77 10.42 -2.33
C ASN A 69 -2.74 11.25 -1.54
N GLN A 70 -2.82 12.57 -1.68
CA GLN A 70 -1.91 13.51 -1.01
C GLN A 70 -2.03 13.42 0.52
N GLU A 71 -3.25 13.31 1.05
CA GLU A 71 -3.50 13.18 2.49
C GLU A 71 -2.85 11.90 3.05
N ALA A 72 -2.93 10.80 2.30
CA ALA A 72 -2.27 9.55 2.67
C ALA A 72 -0.75 9.75 2.79
N LEU A 73 -0.12 10.41 1.81
CA LEU A 73 1.32 10.69 1.84
C LEU A 73 1.70 11.57 3.04
N GLU A 74 0.96 12.66 3.27
CA GLU A 74 1.22 13.60 4.37
C GLU A 74 1.14 12.90 5.72
N LYS A 75 0.02 12.21 5.99
CA LYS A 75 -0.20 11.51 7.27
C LYS A 75 0.72 10.30 7.46
N SER A 76 1.13 9.65 6.38
CA SER A 76 2.14 8.58 6.42
C SER A 76 3.55 9.08 6.76
N THR A 77 3.84 10.36 6.55
CA THR A 77 5.12 10.97 6.96
C THR A 77 5.08 11.63 8.35
N ASN A 78 3.89 11.93 8.85
CA ASN A 78 3.66 12.54 10.15
C ASN A 78 2.41 11.94 10.83
N PRO A 79 2.48 10.71 11.35
CA PRO A 79 1.30 9.98 11.81
C PRO A 79 0.85 10.38 13.22
N PHE A 80 1.25 11.52 13.77
CA PHE A 80 0.97 11.83 15.19
C PHE A 80 -0.40 12.47 15.44
N ILE A 81 -1.19 12.68 14.37
CA ILE A 81 -2.56 13.17 14.46
C ILE A 81 -3.51 11.96 14.47
N PRO A 82 -4.29 11.73 15.54
CA PRO A 82 -5.21 10.59 15.63
C PRO A 82 -6.20 10.53 14.46
N SER A 83 -6.41 9.32 13.92
CA SER A 83 -7.35 9.07 12.83
C SER A 83 -7.90 7.65 12.86
N ALA A 84 -9.00 7.38 12.15
CA ALA A 84 -9.59 6.03 12.09
C ALA A 84 -8.63 4.99 11.50
N ALA A 85 -7.78 5.40 10.54
CA ALA A 85 -6.79 4.55 9.88
C ALA A 85 -5.39 4.63 10.53
N GLN A 86 -5.30 5.06 11.80
CA GLN A 86 -4.03 5.30 12.51
C GLN A 86 -3.07 4.11 12.44
N TYR A 87 -3.60 2.90 12.55
CA TYR A 87 -2.82 1.66 12.52
C TYR A 87 -2.08 1.47 11.18
N LEU A 88 -2.71 1.84 10.05
CA LEU A 88 -2.07 1.78 8.73
C LEU A 88 -1.00 2.87 8.59
N TYR A 89 -1.26 4.08 9.08
CA TYR A 89 -0.25 5.15 9.04
C TYR A 89 0.99 4.82 9.85
N LEU A 90 0.82 4.28 11.06
CA LEU A 90 1.95 3.87 11.90
C LEU A 90 2.75 2.75 11.24
N GLU A 91 2.08 1.77 10.63
CA GLU A 91 2.74 0.72 9.86
C GLU A 91 3.54 1.33 8.70
N ILE A 92 2.93 2.18 7.87
CA ILE A 92 3.59 2.83 6.73
C ILE A 92 4.81 3.63 7.20
N PHE A 93 4.62 4.51 8.19
CA PHE A 93 5.66 5.36 8.74
C PHE A 93 6.86 4.57 9.29
N HIS A 94 6.58 3.56 10.11
CA HIS A 94 7.61 2.71 10.70
C HIS A 94 8.44 2.01 9.63
N ASN A 95 7.78 1.45 8.62
CA ASN A 95 8.46 0.75 7.54
C ASN A 95 9.28 1.71 6.64
N ILE A 96 8.79 2.91 6.37
CA ILE A 96 9.54 3.94 5.62
C ILE A 96 10.80 4.34 6.39
N ILE A 97 10.71 4.56 7.71
CA ILE A 97 11.89 4.87 8.53
C ILE A 97 12.93 3.76 8.45
N ILE A 98 12.50 2.49 8.51
CA ILE A 98 13.41 1.35 8.39
C ILE A 98 14.10 1.35 7.02
N LEU A 99 13.36 1.52 5.93
CA LEU A 99 13.94 1.54 4.58
C LEU A 99 14.93 2.70 4.40
N LYS A 100 14.63 3.87 4.96
CA LYS A 100 15.50 5.05 4.92
C LYS A 100 16.85 4.86 5.61
N LYS A 101 17.02 3.83 6.46
CA LYS A 101 18.32 3.51 7.06
C LYS A 101 19.34 2.98 6.06
N THR A 102 18.89 2.39 4.95
CA THR A 102 19.77 1.72 3.98
C THR A 102 19.62 2.27 2.57
N THR A 103 18.50 2.92 2.24
CA THR A 103 18.19 3.40 0.87
C THR A 103 17.50 4.76 0.91
N SER A 104 17.77 5.62 -0.07
CA SER A 104 17.04 6.88 -0.23
C SER A 104 15.60 6.61 -0.68
N ILE A 105 14.61 6.96 0.15
CA ILE A 105 13.18 6.79 -0.13
C ILE A 105 12.52 8.17 -0.23
N GLN A 106 11.85 8.42 -1.35
CA GLN A 106 11.04 9.61 -1.59
C GLN A 106 9.58 9.24 -1.82
N LEU A 107 8.67 10.13 -1.40
CA LEU A 107 7.23 9.98 -1.55
C LEU A 107 6.75 11.14 -2.41
N TRP A 108 5.98 10.83 -3.45
CA TRP A 108 5.55 11.80 -4.45
C TRP A 108 4.06 11.66 -4.71
N TRP A 109 3.38 12.80 -4.76
CA TRP A 109 2.02 12.82 -5.26
C TRP A 109 2.01 12.70 -6.79
N CYS A 110 1.06 11.93 -7.33
CA CYS A 110 0.85 11.78 -8.77
C CYS A 110 -0.66 11.83 -9.08
N PRO A 111 -1.12 12.67 -10.01
CA PRO A 111 -2.54 12.75 -10.33
C PRO A 111 -3.05 11.46 -10.98
N GLY A 112 -4.15 10.93 -10.45
CA GLY A 112 -4.82 9.76 -11.02
C GLY A 112 -5.45 10.05 -12.38
N HIS A 113 -5.52 9.03 -13.24
CA HIS A 113 -6.21 9.08 -14.55
C HIS A 113 -5.69 10.16 -15.52
N THR A 114 -4.38 10.41 -15.51
CA THR A 114 -3.73 11.40 -16.36
C THR A 114 -2.81 10.82 -17.44
N GLY A 115 -2.84 9.50 -17.68
CA GLY A 115 -1.92 8.85 -18.63
C GLY A 115 -0.57 8.44 -18.05
N VAL A 116 -0.37 8.55 -16.73
CA VAL A 116 0.88 8.09 -16.10
C VAL A 116 0.87 6.56 -16.03
N THR A 117 1.61 5.93 -16.94
CA THR A 117 1.64 4.46 -17.16
C THR A 117 1.71 3.66 -15.86
N GLY A 118 2.65 3.96 -14.97
CA GLY A 118 2.81 3.23 -13.70
C GLY A 118 1.58 3.31 -12.78
N ASN A 119 0.92 4.47 -12.71
CA ASN A 119 -0.29 4.64 -11.92
C ASN A 119 -1.47 3.90 -12.56
N GLU A 120 -1.61 3.96 -13.88
CA GLU A 120 -2.69 3.26 -14.59
C GLU A 120 -2.57 1.74 -14.52
N LEU A 121 -1.34 1.22 -14.56
CA LEU A 121 -1.07 -0.20 -14.31
C LEU A 121 -1.43 -0.58 -12.87
N ALA A 122 -1.08 0.24 -11.88
CA ALA A 122 -1.44 -0.02 -10.48
C ALA A 122 -2.97 -0.02 -10.28
N ASP A 123 -3.69 0.96 -10.84
CA ASP A 123 -5.17 0.99 -10.79
C ASP A 123 -5.79 -0.23 -11.49
N THR A 124 -5.20 -0.68 -12.61
CA THR A 124 -5.65 -1.87 -13.34
C THR A 124 -5.44 -3.15 -12.52
N GLU A 125 -4.27 -3.33 -11.93
CA GLU A 125 -3.96 -4.49 -11.09
C GLU A 125 -4.77 -4.49 -9.79
N ALA A 126 -5.08 -3.33 -9.22
CA ALA A 126 -6.00 -3.19 -8.10
C ALA A 126 -7.41 -3.64 -8.47
N LYS A 127 -7.92 -3.26 -9.66
CA LYS A 127 -9.22 -3.74 -10.17
C LYS A 127 -9.22 -5.24 -10.40
N ASN A 128 -8.13 -5.80 -10.94
CA ASN A 128 -7.98 -7.25 -11.12
C ASN A 128 -8.03 -7.98 -9.76
N ALA A 129 -7.31 -7.46 -8.77
CA ALA A 129 -7.33 -8.00 -7.41
C ALA A 129 -8.71 -7.90 -6.74
N ALA A 130 -9.46 -6.82 -6.98
CA ALA A 130 -10.82 -6.69 -6.47
C ALA A 130 -11.78 -7.76 -7.01
N LEU A 131 -11.54 -8.23 -8.24
CA LEU A 131 -12.36 -9.23 -8.93
C LEU A 131 -11.99 -10.67 -8.60
N ASP A 132 -10.70 -10.95 -8.39
CA ASP A 132 -10.19 -12.30 -8.20
C ASP A 132 -9.25 -12.39 -6.98
N PRO A 133 -9.73 -12.97 -5.86
CA PRO A 133 -8.93 -13.17 -4.66
C PRO A 133 -7.63 -13.95 -4.89
N THR A 134 -7.62 -14.88 -5.86
CA THR A 134 -6.48 -15.76 -6.15
C THR A 134 -5.30 -15.00 -6.73
N THR A 135 -5.54 -13.79 -7.22
CA THR A 135 -4.47 -12.92 -7.74
C THR A 135 -3.66 -12.23 -6.66
N SER A 136 -4.07 -12.32 -5.38
CA SER A 136 -3.32 -11.76 -4.26
C SER A 136 -1.92 -12.36 -4.19
N SER A 137 -0.89 -11.52 -4.26
CA SER A 137 0.52 -11.93 -4.24
C SER A 137 1.24 -11.50 -2.96
N PHE A 138 0.49 -10.98 -1.99
CA PHE A 138 1.01 -10.54 -0.71
C PHE A 138 0.01 -10.77 0.43
N GLU A 139 0.55 -11.18 1.57
CA GLU A 139 -0.18 -11.28 2.82
C GLU A 139 0.22 -10.15 3.76
N LEU A 140 -0.79 -9.41 4.23
CA LEU A 140 -0.59 -8.40 5.25
C LEU A 140 -0.25 -9.08 6.58
N LYS A 141 0.48 -8.38 7.45
CA LYS A 141 0.78 -8.88 8.80
C LYS A 141 -0.52 -9.28 9.52
N PRO A 142 -0.56 -10.41 10.25
CA PRO A 142 -1.78 -10.88 10.91
C PRO A 142 -2.46 -9.83 11.80
N SER A 143 -1.67 -8.99 12.49
CA SER A 143 -2.18 -7.89 13.31
C SER A 143 -2.97 -6.85 12.51
N LEU A 144 -2.49 -6.48 11.32
CA LEU A 144 -3.19 -5.56 10.42
C LEU A 144 -4.46 -6.20 9.86
N THR A 145 -4.37 -7.47 9.42
CA THR A 145 -5.51 -8.21 8.91
C THR A 145 -6.63 -8.30 9.95
N LYS A 146 -6.28 -8.53 11.22
CA LYS A 146 -7.22 -8.54 12.35
C LYS A 146 -7.85 -7.15 12.56
N LEU A 147 -7.06 -6.08 12.59
CA LEU A 147 -7.57 -4.71 12.75
C LEU A 147 -8.50 -4.28 11.60
N MET A 148 -8.23 -4.74 10.37
CA MET A 148 -9.07 -4.52 9.18
C MET A 148 -10.40 -5.31 9.22
N GLN A 149 -10.53 -6.27 10.13
CA GLN A 149 -11.75 -7.05 10.39
C GLN A 149 -12.54 -6.51 11.60
N GLU A 150 -11.86 -5.91 12.59
CA GLU A 150 -12.42 -5.57 13.92
C GLU A 150 -12.93 -4.12 14.09
N THR A 151 -12.86 -3.24 13.09
CA THR A 151 -12.99 -1.77 13.28
C THR A 151 -14.40 -1.21 13.62
N VAL A 152 -15.30 -1.95 14.29
CA VAL A 152 -16.45 -1.37 14.99
C VAL A 152 -16.79 -2.17 16.26
N THR A 153 -16.18 -1.82 17.40
CA THR A 153 -16.80 -2.09 18.72
C THR A 153 -16.89 -0.86 19.62
N GLU A 154 -16.39 0.32 19.23
CA GLU A 154 -16.46 1.51 20.10
C GLU A 154 -16.84 2.80 19.35
N ARG A 155 -18.05 2.86 18.80
CA ARG A 155 -18.74 4.16 18.51
C ARG A 155 -20.27 4.10 18.68
N ILE A 156 -20.77 3.20 19.52
CA ILE A 156 -22.17 3.24 20.00
C ILE A 156 -22.18 2.93 21.50
N VAL A 157 -21.56 3.76 22.34
CA VAL A 157 -22.08 4.11 23.66
C VAL A 157 -21.37 5.36 24.17
N ASN A 158 -22.15 6.24 24.79
CA ASN A 158 -21.86 7.50 25.49
C ASN A 158 -21.87 8.76 24.62
#